data_AF-A0A424FKW9-F1
#
_entry.id   AF-A0A424FKW9-F1
#
_cell.length_a   1.000
_cell.length_b   1.000
_cell.length_c   1.000
_cell.angle_alpha   90.00
_cell.angle_beta   90.00
_cell.angle_gamma   90.00
#
_symmetry.space_group_name_H-M   'P 1'
#
loop_
_entity.id
_entity.type
_entity.pdbx_description
1 polymer ?
#
loop_
_entity_poly.entity_id
_entity_poly.type
_entity_poly.pdbx_seq_one_letter_code
_entity_poly.pdbx_strand_id
1 'polypeptide(L)'
;MVELNFKKLSVEPIAPNQDAVRDAVNSLGGLQDVSVAIRQSTEMLDKLRRDTAFADANTQFTGLSAEAGLNFMDYTNSLDMRHTREAGEKINTYVNNTLRTKYDKFISTIPNREVRQHFKMQMEQDLRSYQSRGLDIQKGAMVKRVDADLITARNNLVDKIHIDSSNESYHRLMGSMENHINSLPMSLEKKQEALNVSRQVLSREKIIKEYGISPDKFARYINVSITNRSKPADPTSIASLGESAGDKELSVANDLSGSINDAAWDNLETTERRQLLEHLVRGDNAANTKRKTEVIKEAKYIEALLDKGTVHPDAHKMTLERAIDAFGVDKGIEFKNLIDFKIESAPAVARIKTMTTPEAESFLEQLKSKITETGNSPDYMLRYSKFYDHLAKAHKESMDLLQKDSVEWAVGNEGMKPLRFDDLDNLGGDLAERVSLLKGIDKKFGLNSSVFSKDDEKLFLKKLQRSNSHEFIKDMSRVWDGLTGRTRVRFFIPITK
;
A
#
# COMPACT_ATOMS: atom_id res chain seq x y z
N MET A 1 -53.60 41.64 26.48
CA MET A 1 -55.07 41.71 26.49
C MET A 1 -55.55 40.74 27.56
N VAL A 2 -56.08 41.25 28.67
CA VAL A 2 -56.65 40.44 29.76
C VAL A 2 -58.00 41.07 30.11
N GLU A 3 -59.04 40.24 30.11
CA GLU A 3 -60.45 40.60 30.23
C GLU A 3 -60.81 41.14 31.62
N LEU A 4 -61.50 42.29 31.64
CA LEU A 4 -62.15 42.86 32.82
C LEU A 4 -63.56 42.28 32.93
N ASN A 5 -63.77 41.36 33.88
CA ASN A 5 -65.08 40.75 34.12
C ASN A 5 -65.85 41.55 35.20
N PHE A 6 -66.68 42.52 34.77
CA PHE A 6 -67.60 43.26 35.64
C PHE A 6 -68.84 42.42 35.94
N LYS A 7 -68.95 41.83 37.14
CA LYS A 7 -70.23 41.31 37.63
C LYS A 7 -71.08 42.46 38.19
N LYS A 8 -72.09 42.83 37.40
CA LYS A 8 -73.25 43.67 37.72
C LYS A 8 -73.99 43.11 38.96
N LEU A 9 -74.25 43.93 39.97
CA LEU A 9 -75.22 43.63 41.04
C LEU A 9 -76.59 44.22 40.68
N SER A 10 -77.61 43.38 40.81
CA SER A 10 -79.03 43.64 40.59
C SER A 10 -79.61 44.61 41.61
N VAL A 11 -80.40 45.57 41.12
CA VAL A 11 -81.17 46.55 41.89
C VAL A 11 -82.56 45.96 42.17
N GLU A 12 -82.97 45.94 43.45
CA GLU A 12 -84.39 45.96 43.84
C GLU A 12 -84.77 47.38 44.32
N PRO A 13 -85.98 47.87 44.01
CA PRO A 13 -86.38 49.25 44.30
C PRO A 13 -87.01 49.35 45.69
N ILE A 14 -86.45 50.19 46.57
CA ILE A 14 -87.13 50.66 47.79
C ILE A 14 -87.57 52.10 47.55
N ALA A 15 -88.86 52.33 47.78
CA ALA A 15 -89.57 53.60 47.66
C ALA A 15 -88.99 54.70 48.60
N PRO A 16 -89.30 55.99 48.33
CA PRO A 16 -88.54 57.12 48.84
C PRO A 16 -88.89 57.40 50.30
N ASN A 17 -88.03 56.96 51.23
CA ASN A 17 -88.04 57.52 52.57
C ASN A 17 -87.23 58.82 52.57
N GLN A 18 -87.93 59.86 52.95
CA GLN A 18 -87.43 61.20 53.22
C GLN A 18 -86.36 61.13 54.30
N ASP A 19 -85.10 61.13 53.89
CA ASP A 19 -83.98 61.57 54.72
C ASP A 19 -82.80 61.95 53.83
N ALA A 20 -83.04 62.94 52.97
CA ALA A 20 -81.95 63.78 52.52
C ALA A 20 -81.49 64.60 53.74
N VAL A 21 -80.18 64.60 53.99
CA VAL A 21 -79.48 65.35 55.05
C VAL A 21 -79.28 64.60 56.37
N ARG A 22 -78.52 63.49 56.36
CA ARG A 22 -77.55 63.14 57.44
C ARG A 22 -76.70 61.88 57.21
N ASP A 23 -76.16 61.66 56.01
CA ASP A 23 -74.90 60.92 55.92
C ASP A 23 -73.78 61.84 56.41
N ALA A 24 -73.58 61.84 57.72
CA ALA A 24 -72.30 62.22 58.28
C ALA A 24 -71.29 61.26 57.66
N VAL A 25 -70.56 61.75 56.66
CA VAL A 25 -69.31 61.17 56.18
C VAL A 25 -68.54 60.74 57.42
N ASN A 26 -68.53 59.43 57.71
CA ASN A 26 -67.74 58.91 58.81
C ASN A 26 -66.30 59.01 58.37
N SER A 27 -65.71 60.19 58.60
CA SER A 27 -64.36 60.55 58.18
C SER A 27 -63.36 59.51 58.69
N LEU A 28 -63.61 58.88 59.84
CA LEU A 28 -62.81 57.79 60.38
C LEU A 28 -62.89 56.49 59.55
N GLY A 29 -64.06 56.10 59.05
CA GLY A 29 -64.23 54.91 58.19
C GLY A 29 -63.63 55.12 56.80
N GLY A 30 -63.89 56.29 56.18
CA GLY A 30 -63.27 56.66 54.91
C GLY A 30 -61.74 56.81 54.99
N LEU A 31 -61.20 57.28 56.11
CA LEU A 31 -59.75 57.34 56.34
C LEU A 31 -59.12 55.95 56.53
N GLN A 32 -59.82 54.99 57.14
CA GLN A 32 -59.36 53.59 57.24
C GLN A 32 -59.32 52.91 55.87
N ASP A 33 -60.35 53.07 55.05
CA ASP A 33 -60.38 52.53 53.68
C ASP A 33 -59.31 53.16 52.78
N VAL A 34 -59.06 54.46 52.92
CA VAL A 34 -57.94 55.15 52.25
C VAL A 34 -56.58 54.60 52.74
N SER A 35 -56.41 54.35 54.03
CA SER A 35 -55.19 53.74 54.56
C SER A 35 -54.95 52.32 54.03
N VAL A 36 -56.02 51.51 53.90
CA VAL A 36 -55.92 50.15 53.34
C VAL A 36 -55.61 50.21 51.84
N ALA A 37 -56.25 51.11 51.09
CA ALA A 37 -55.98 51.32 49.67
C ALA A 37 -54.56 51.85 49.42
N ILE A 38 -54.04 52.75 50.26
CA ILE A 38 -52.64 53.22 50.22
C ILE A 38 -51.69 52.06 50.50
N ARG A 39 -51.98 51.21 51.50
CA ARG A 39 -51.16 50.04 51.82
C ARG A 39 -51.14 49.04 50.66
N GLN A 40 -52.30 48.68 50.10
CA GLN A 40 -52.41 47.78 48.96
C GLN A 40 -51.75 48.35 47.70
N SER A 41 -51.87 49.65 47.46
CA SER A 41 -51.19 50.33 46.34
C SER A 41 -49.68 50.36 46.53
N THR A 42 -49.21 50.53 47.78
CA THR A 42 -47.78 50.47 48.12
C THR A 42 -47.24 49.06 47.94
N GLU A 43 -47.94 48.03 48.43
CA GLU A 43 -47.61 46.62 48.22
C GLU A 43 -47.58 46.24 46.73
N MET A 44 -48.55 46.73 45.94
CA MET A 44 -48.61 46.53 44.50
C MET A 44 -47.47 47.24 43.76
N LEU A 45 -47.13 48.48 44.14
CA LEU A 45 -46.00 49.22 43.57
C LEU A 45 -44.66 48.58 43.92
N ASP A 46 -44.48 48.10 45.15
CA ASP A 46 -43.27 47.39 45.57
C ASP A 46 -43.13 46.05 44.85
N LYS A 47 -44.24 45.33 44.63
CA LYS A 47 -44.27 44.13 43.81
C LYS A 47 -43.90 44.43 42.36
N LEU A 48 -44.50 45.45 41.73
CA LEU A 48 -44.16 45.87 40.37
C LEU A 48 -42.69 46.25 40.24
N ARG A 49 -42.14 47.01 41.20
CA ARG A 49 -40.72 47.38 41.23
C ARG A 49 -39.80 46.16 41.35
N ARG A 50 -40.18 45.18 42.18
CA ARG A 50 -39.46 43.91 42.32
C ARG A 50 -39.50 43.10 41.03
N ASP A 51 -40.66 42.99 40.39
CA ASP A 51 -40.87 42.23 39.17
C ASP A 51 -40.11 42.86 37.99
N THR A 52 -40.10 44.19 37.86
CA THR A 52 -39.28 44.91 36.86
C THR A 52 -37.79 44.69 37.11
N ALA A 53 -37.33 44.86 38.35
CA ALA A 53 -35.92 44.63 38.70
C ALA A 53 -35.50 43.17 38.45
N PHE A 54 -36.40 42.22 38.65
CA PHE A 54 -36.17 40.82 38.35
C PHE A 54 -36.08 40.57 36.84
N ALA A 55 -37.02 41.10 36.05
CA ALA A 55 -37.02 40.93 34.59
C ALA A 55 -35.75 41.51 33.94
N ASP A 56 -35.36 42.73 34.32
CA ASP A 56 -34.15 43.39 33.82
C ASP A 56 -32.88 42.61 34.20
N ALA A 57 -32.79 42.18 35.46
CA ALA A 57 -31.68 41.37 35.93
C ALA A 57 -31.64 40.01 35.21
N ASN A 58 -32.78 39.39 34.94
CA ASN A 58 -32.84 38.09 34.26
C ASN A 58 -32.34 38.18 32.81
N THR A 59 -32.71 39.23 32.08
CA THR A 59 -32.21 39.46 30.71
C THR A 59 -30.70 39.65 30.70
N GLN A 60 -30.17 40.48 31.61
CA GLN A 60 -28.74 40.72 31.72
C GLN A 60 -27.97 39.47 32.17
N PHE A 61 -28.50 38.73 33.14
CA PHE A 61 -27.90 37.48 33.61
C PHE A 61 -27.83 36.43 32.51
N THR A 62 -28.89 36.30 31.70
CA THR A 62 -28.91 35.36 30.57
C THR A 62 -27.82 35.69 29.55
N GLY A 63 -27.65 36.97 29.19
CA GLY A 63 -26.58 37.42 28.30
C GLY A 63 -25.19 37.17 28.89
N LEU A 64 -25.01 37.50 30.18
CA LEU A 64 -23.76 37.28 30.90
C LEU A 64 -23.39 35.79 30.99
N SER A 65 -24.36 34.91 31.29
CA SER A 65 -24.11 33.46 31.36
C SER A 65 -23.78 32.87 29.99
N ALA A 66 -24.39 33.35 28.90
CA ALA A 66 -24.01 32.94 27.55
C ALA A 66 -22.57 33.37 27.20
N GLU A 67 -22.20 34.62 27.52
CA GLU A 67 -20.83 35.12 27.32
C GLU A 67 -19.81 34.39 28.20
N ALA A 68 -20.15 34.12 29.47
CA ALA A 68 -19.32 33.33 30.38
C ALA A 68 -19.09 31.92 29.85
N GLY A 69 -20.11 31.31 29.24
CA GLY A 69 -20.02 30.00 28.60
C GLY A 69 -19.03 29.99 27.44
N LEU A 70 -19.13 30.97 26.54
CA LEU A 70 -18.20 31.11 25.41
C LEU A 70 -16.77 31.35 25.89
N ASN A 71 -16.59 32.33 26.79
CA ASN A 71 -15.29 32.67 27.36
C ASN A 71 -14.63 31.48 28.07
N PHE A 72 -15.41 30.68 28.80
CA PHE A 72 -14.92 29.45 29.44
C PHE A 72 -14.42 28.44 28.40
N MET A 73 -15.22 28.18 27.36
CA MET A 73 -14.83 27.23 26.32
C MET A 73 -13.57 27.70 25.57
N ASP A 74 -13.52 28.97 25.17
CA ASP A 74 -12.36 29.56 24.49
C ASP A 74 -11.10 29.46 25.35
N TYR A 75 -11.20 29.78 26.64
CA TYR A 75 -10.10 29.63 27.57
C TYR A 75 -9.64 28.18 27.68
N THR A 76 -10.56 27.24 27.92
CA THR A 76 -10.21 25.82 28.05
C THR A 76 -9.58 25.24 26.78
N ASN A 77 -10.04 25.68 25.60
CA ASN A 77 -9.47 25.26 24.30
C ASN A 77 -8.07 25.84 24.05
N SER A 78 -7.72 26.97 24.68
CA SER A 78 -6.40 27.60 24.56
C SER A 78 -5.32 26.96 25.45
N LEU A 79 -5.70 26.11 26.40
CA LEU A 79 -4.77 25.54 27.37
C LEU A 79 -3.97 24.37 26.77
N ASP A 80 -2.68 24.33 27.12
CA ASP A 80 -1.87 23.13 26.90
C ASP A 80 -2.28 22.03 27.89
N MET A 81 -2.92 21.00 27.38
CA MET A 81 -3.46 19.90 28.18
C MET A 81 -2.45 18.77 28.45
N ARG A 82 -1.19 18.90 28.02
CA ARG A 82 -0.14 17.89 28.29
C ARG A 82 0.16 17.76 29.80
N HIS A 83 0.12 18.87 30.52
CA HIS A 83 0.26 18.94 31.98
C HIS A 83 -1.12 19.03 32.65
N THR A 84 -1.88 17.92 32.59
CA THR A 84 -3.30 17.88 32.99
C THR A 84 -3.59 18.43 34.39
N ARG A 85 -2.69 18.24 35.36
CA ARG A 85 -2.84 18.81 36.72
C ARG A 85 -2.79 20.33 36.70
N GLU A 86 -1.75 20.91 36.09
CA GLU A 86 -1.58 22.35 35.99
C GLU A 86 -2.70 22.99 35.16
N ALA A 87 -3.15 22.32 34.11
CA ALA A 87 -4.30 22.75 33.31
C ALA A 87 -5.58 22.81 34.17
N GLY A 88 -5.85 21.79 34.99
CA GLY A 88 -6.99 21.80 35.93
C GLY A 88 -6.94 22.95 36.95
N GLU A 89 -5.75 23.21 37.50
CA GLU A 89 -5.52 24.36 38.41
C GLU A 89 -5.76 25.70 37.71
N LYS A 90 -5.29 25.85 36.46
CA LYS A 90 -5.54 27.03 35.62
C LYS A 90 -7.02 27.23 35.29
N ILE A 91 -7.78 26.15 35.06
CA ILE A 91 -9.23 26.22 34.82
C ILE A 91 -9.97 26.70 36.08
N ASN A 92 -9.66 26.09 37.24
CA ASN A 92 -10.28 26.50 38.50
C ASN A 92 -9.95 27.96 38.86
N THR A 93 -8.72 28.38 38.63
CA THR A 93 -8.29 29.78 38.83
C THR A 93 -9.08 30.73 37.93
N TYR A 94 -9.28 30.38 36.66
CA TYR A 94 -10.07 31.19 35.73
C TYR A 94 -11.53 31.32 36.18
N VAL A 95 -12.17 30.23 36.61
CA VAL A 95 -13.54 30.27 37.13
C VAL A 95 -13.64 31.16 38.37
N ASN A 96 -12.72 31.00 39.33
CA ASN A 96 -12.76 31.73 40.60
C ASN A 96 -12.34 33.20 40.53
N ASN A 97 -11.45 33.57 39.61
CA ASN A 97 -10.92 34.93 39.53
C ASN A 97 -11.49 35.74 38.37
N THR A 98 -11.92 35.09 37.28
CA THR A 98 -12.43 35.79 36.09
C THR A 98 -13.94 35.73 36.04
N LEU A 99 -14.52 34.53 36.00
CA LEU A 99 -15.98 34.37 35.88
C LEU A 99 -16.70 34.87 37.13
N ARG A 100 -16.24 34.47 38.33
CA ARG A 100 -16.81 34.93 39.60
C ARG A 100 -16.81 36.46 39.71
N THR A 101 -15.70 37.13 39.38
CA THR A 101 -15.63 38.60 39.40
C THR A 101 -16.59 39.26 38.41
N LYS A 102 -16.78 38.69 37.21
CA LYS A 102 -17.79 39.18 36.25
C LYS A 102 -19.20 39.08 36.83
N TYR A 103 -19.55 37.94 37.45
CA TYR A 103 -20.86 37.77 38.08
C TYR A 103 -21.05 38.65 39.32
N ASP A 104 -20.06 38.75 40.21
CA ASP A 104 -20.13 39.60 41.41
C ASP A 104 -20.37 41.07 41.04
N LYS A 105 -19.74 41.55 39.96
CA LYS A 105 -20.00 42.89 39.40
C LYS A 105 -21.46 43.05 38.98
N PHE A 106 -22.04 42.08 38.28
CA PHE A 106 -23.45 42.09 37.91
C PHE A 106 -24.38 42.04 39.15
N ILE A 107 -24.10 41.17 40.13
CA ILE A 107 -24.91 41.08 41.35
C ILE A 107 -24.93 42.43 42.10
N SER A 108 -23.82 43.18 42.09
CA SER A 108 -23.73 44.49 42.74
C SER A 108 -24.63 45.57 42.11
N THR A 109 -25.00 45.43 40.83
CA THR A 109 -25.87 46.39 40.13
C THR A 109 -27.36 46.16 40.38
N ILE A 110 -27.75 45.04 41.02
CA ILE A 110 -29.15 44.73 41.33
C ILE A 110 -29.59 45.49 42.59
N PRO A 111 -30.53 46.45 42.49
CA PRO A 111 -30.90 47.31 43.63
C PRO A 111 -31.74 46.57 44.68
N ASN A 112 -32.62 45.65 44.27
CA ASN A 112 -33.49 44.90 45.19
C ASN A 112 -32.73 43.75 45.88
N ARG A 113 -32.77 43.69 47.22
CA ARG A 113 -32.06 42.69 48.03
C ARG A 113 -32.47 41.25 47.75
N GLU A 114 -33.76 40.98 47.61
CA GLU A 114 -34.26 39.62 47.41
C GLU A 114 -33.95 39.11 46.00
N VAL A 115 -34.10 39.98 44.99
CA VAL A 115 -33.68 39.68 43.60
C VAL A 115 -32.17 39.43 43.56
N ARG A 116 -31.37 40.22 44.27
CA ARG A 116 -29.92 40.02 44.39
C ARG A 116 -29.57 38.66 45.01
N GLN A 117 -30.27 38.24 46.06
CA GLN A 117 -30.06 36.94 46.69
C GLN A 117 -30.41 35.78 45.74
N HIS A 118 -31.49 35.92 44.95
CA HIS A 118 -31.85 34.93 43.94
C HIS A 118 -30.72 34.71 42.92
N PHE A 119 -30.26 35.78 42.27
CA PHE A 119 -29.19 35.67 41.27
C PHE A 119 -27.83 35.28 41.89
N LYS A 120 -27.57 35.61 43.15
CA LYS A 120 -26.37 35.13 43.85
C LYS A 120 -26.37 33.60 43.99
N MET A 121 -27.53 32.99 44.30
CA MET A 121 -27.63 31.53 44.35
C MET A 121 -27.45 30.90 42.97
N GLN A 122 -28.06 31.50 41.94
CA GLN A 122 -27.93 31.01 40.56
C GLN A 122 -26.49 31.11 40.04
N MET A 123 -25.79 32.20 40.32
CA MET A 123 -24.36 32.36 40.04
C MET A 123 -23.51 31.26 40.67
N GLU A 124 -23.70 30.96 41.95
CA GLU A 124 -22.92 29.93 42.63
C GLU A 124 -23.17 28.54 42.02
N GLN A 125 -24.38 28.28 41.51
CA GLN A 125 -24.67 27.06 40.75
C GLN A 125 -23.93 27.03 39.40
N ASP A 126 -23.96 28.13 38.63
CA ASP A 126 -23.25 28.26 37.35
C ASP A 126 -21.73 28.08 37.53
N LEU A 127 -21.13 28.74 38.53
CA LEU A 127 -19.70 28.61 38.84
C LEU A 127 -19.32 27.17 39.21
N ARG A 128 -20.14 26.48 40.02
CA ARG A 128 -19.94 25.05 40.32
C ARG A 128 -20.04 24.17 39.07
N SER A 129 -20.96 24.50 38.15
CA SER A 129 -21.11 23.80 36.88
C SER A 129 -19.85 23.95 36.02
N TYR A 130 -19.28 25.17 35.93
CA TYR A 130 -18.00 25.39 35.23
C TYR A 130 -16.83 24.65 35.88
N GLN A 131 -16.75 24.61 37.21
CA GLN A 131 -15.74 23.81 37.92
C GLN A 131 -15.88 22.32 37.61
N SER A 132 -17.11 21.78 37.62
CA SER A 132 -17.38 20.39 37.24
C SER A 132 -16.96 20.10 35.79
N ARG A 133 -17.31 20.98 34.85
CA ARG A 133 -16.87 20.86 33.44
C ARG A 133 -15.35 20.89 33.30
N GLY A 134 -14.68 21.75 34.07
CA GLY A 134 -13.21 21.81 34.12
C GLY A 134 -12.58 20.50 34.55
N LEU A 135 -13.13 19.85 35.58
CA LEU A 135 -12.70 18.52 36.03
C LEU A 135 -12.93 17.45 34.95
N ASP A 136 -14.04 17.51 34.23
CA ASP A 136 -14.32 16.55 33.16
C ASP A 136 -13.36 16.71 31.97
N ILE A 137 -13.03 17.96 31.61
CA ILE A 137 -12.01 18.27 30.59
C ILE A 137 -10.64 17.72 31.03
N GLN A 138 -10.26 17.94 32.30
CA GLN A 138 -9.02 17.41 32.85
C GLN A 138 -8.96 15.88 32.81
N LYS A 139 -10.04 15.19 33.22
CA LYS A 139 -10.15 13.72 33.15
C LYS A 139 -10.02 13.23 31.71
N GLY A 140 -10.72 13.86 30.77
CA GLY A 140 -10.66 13.49 29.35
C GLY A 140 -9.25 13.62 28.76
N ALA A 141 -8.54 14.70 29.06
CA ALA A 141 -7.15 14.88 28.64
C ALA A 141 -6.20 13.84 29.26
N MET A 142 -6.41 13.48 30.52
CA MET A 142 -5.62 12.47 31.21
C MET A 142 -5.77 11.08 30.58
N VAL A 143 -6.99 10.68 30.21
CA VAL A 143 -7.23 9.42 29.49
C VAL A 143 -6.46 9.39 28.17
N LYS A 144 -6.59 10.43 27.33
CA LYS A 144 -5.89 10.51 26.05
C LYS A 144 -4.37 10.44 26.19
N ARG A 145 -3.82 11.11 27.22
CA ARG A 145 -2.37 11.08 27.47
C ARG A 145 -1.91 9.68 27.83
N VAL A 146 -2.63 9.03 28.74
CA VAL A 146 -2.34 7.66 29.17
C VAL A 146 -2.36 6.70 27.97
N ASP A 147 -3.33 6.80 27.07
CA ASP A 147 -3.39 5.97 25.86
C ASP A 147 -2.20 6.22 24.93
N ALA A 148 -1.79 7.48 24.73
CA ALA A 148 -0.62 7.83 23.93
C ALA A 148 0.70 7.36 24.56
N ASP A 149 0.83 7.48 25.88
CA ASP A 149 1.99 7.02 26.66
C ASP A 149 2.13 5.50 26.53
N LEU A 150 1.02 4.74 26.62
CA LEU A 150 1.01 3.29 26.42
C LEU A 150 1.45 2.88 25.01
N ILE A 151 0.94 3.54 23.97
CA ILE A 151 1.33 3.27 22.58
C ILE A 151 2.83 3.53 22.38
N THR A 152 3.32 4.67 22.88
CA THR A 152 4.73 5.07 22.77
C THR A 152 5.64 4.09 23.50
N ALA A 153 5.31 3.75 24.74
CA ALA A 153 6.07 2.79 25.53
C ALA A 153 6.12 1.42 24.83
N ARG A 154 4.98 0.93 24.33
CA ARG A 154 4.90 -0.34 23.61
C ARG A 154 5.75 -0.32 22.34
N ASN A 155 5.67 0.72 21.52
CA ASN A 155 6.45 0.82 20.29
C ASN A 155 7.96 0.82 20.58
N ASN A 156 8.40 1.55 21.60
CA ASN A 156 9.80 1.54 22.04
C ASN A 156 10.28 0.14 22.49
N LEU A 157 9.38 -0.69 23.05
CA LEU A 157 9.70 -2.06 23.43
C LEU A 157 9.69 -3.01 22.22
N VAL A 158 8.80 -2.78 21.25
CA VAL A 158 8.82 -3.49 19.94
C VAL A 158 10.17 -3.29 19.24
N ASP A 159 10.65 -2.04 19.17
CA ASP A 159 11.95 -1.75 18.57
C ASP A 159 13.10 -2.52 19.25
N LYS A 160 13.03 -2.68 20.57
CA LYS A 160 14.01 -3.48 21.33
C LYS A 160 13.88 -4.97 21.05
N ILE A 161 12.67 -5.50 20.86
CA ILE A 161 12.45 -6.90 20.44
C ILE A 161 13.05 -7.15 19.05
N HIS A 162 12.96 -6.19 18.14
CA HIS A 162 13.55 -6.32 16.81
C HIS A 162 15.09 -6.31 16.83
N ILE A 163 15.70 -5.78 17.89
CA ILE A 163 17.15 -5.85 18.15
C ILE A 163 17.54 -7.17 18.80
N ASP A 164 16.85 -7.57 19.87
CA ASP A 164 17.07 -8.83 20.60
C ASP A 164 15.74 -9.51 20.93
N SER A 165 15.43 -10.55 20.15
CA SER A 165 14.21 -11.37 20.26
C SER A 165 14.37 -12.59 21.17
N SER A 166 15.45 -12.70 21.94
CA SER A 166 15.62 -13.80 22.89
C SER A 166 14.48 -13.88 23.92
N ASN A 167 14.20 -15.08 24.42
CA ASN A 167 13.15 -15.27 25.44
C ASN A 167 13.44 -14.47 26.71
N GLU A 168 14.72 -14.36 27.11
CA GLU A 168 15.12 -13.57 28.29
C GLU A 168 14.86 -12.08 28.10
N SER A 169 15.26 -11.52 26.95
CA SER A 169 14.97 -10.13 26.59
C SER A 169 13.47 -9.87 26.60
N TYR A 170 12.70 -10.74 25.94
CA TYR A 170 11.25 -10.64 25.88
C TYR A 170 10.58 -10.61 27.27
N HIS A 171 10.94 -11.53 28.17
CA HIS A 171 10.40 -11.54 29.53
C HIS A 171 10.71 -10.25 30.30
N ARG A 172 11.94 -9.73 30.15
CA ARG A 172 12.36 -8.47 30.76
C ARG A 172 11.56 -7.27 30.23
N LEU A 173 11.36 -7.20 28.92
CA LEU A 173 10.61 -6.13 28.26
C LEU A 173 9.12 -6.19 28.63
N MET A 174 8.53 -7.39 28.67
CA MET A 174 7.16 -7.61 29.17
C MET A 174 6.99 -7.14 30.62
N GLY A 175 7.92 -7.52 31.50
CA GLY A 175 7.90 -7.06 32.90
C GLY A 175 8.04 -5.54 33.02
N SER A 176 8.85 -4.91 32.16
CA SER A 176 8.95 -3.45 32.09
C SER A 176 7.62 -2.80 31.68
N MET A 177 6.91 -3.37 30.71
CA MET A 177 5.61 -2.86 30.26
C MET A 177 4.55 -3.01 31.34
N GLU A 178 4.50 -4.16 32.01
CA GLU A 178 3.59 -4.42 33.12
C GLU A 178 3.80 -3.42 34.27
N ASN A 179 5.05 -3.19 34.68
CA ASN A 179 5.38 -2.18 35.69
C ASN A 179 4.95 -0.78 35.26
N HIS A 180 5.15 -0.42 33.99
CA HIS A 180 4.70 0.86 33.45
C HIS A 180 3.18 1.00 33.53
N ILE A 181 2.42 0.01 33.02
CA ILE A 181 0.95 -0.01 33.10
C ILE A 181 0.45 0.10 34.54
N ASN A 182 1.09 -0.63 35.46
CA ASN A 182 0.73 -0.62 36.87
C ASN A 182 0.96 0.74 37.54
N SER A 183 1.93 1.53 37.06
CA SER A 183 2.18 2.90 37.53
C SER A 183 1.17 3.92 37.02
N LEU A 184 0.41 3.60 35.96
CA LEU A 184 -0.50 4.56 35.34
C LEU A 184 -1.78 4.76 36.18
N PRO A 185 -2.31 5.99 36.23
CA PRO A 185 -3.49 6.34 37.01
C PRO A 185 -4.79 6.00 36.26
N MET A 186 -5.02 4.71 36.05
CA MET A 186 -6.21 4.14 35.39
C MET A 186 -6.86 3.05 36.27
N SER A 187 -8.11 2.69 35.96
CA SER A 187 -8.83 1.61 36.67
C SER A 187 -8.16 0.24 36.44
N LEU A 188 -8.40 -0.71 37.37
CA LEU A 188 -7.85 -2.06 37.27
C LEU A 188 -8.26 -2.78 35.98
N GLU A 189 -9.53 -2.63 35.57
CA GLU A 189 -10.05 -3.19 34.31
C GLU A 189 -9.25 -2.69 33.10
N LYS A 190 -8.99 -1.38 33.03
CA LYS A 190 -8.19 -0.78 31.95
C LYS A 190 -6.73 -1.21 31.98
N LYS A 191 -6.14 -1.42 33.17
CA LYS A 191 -4.78 -1.98 33.29
C LYS A 191 -4.71 -3.37 32.70
N GLN A 192 -5.71 -4.21 33.01
CA GLN A 192 -5.76 -5.58 32.49
C GLN A 192 -5.94 -5.59 30.96
N GLU A 193 -6.81 -4.73 30.42
CA GLU A 193 -6.98 -4.56 28.98
C GLU A 193 -5.67 -4.13 28.31
N ALA A 194 -5.02 -3.08 28.84
CA ALA A 194 -3.73 -2.59 28.33
C ALA A 194 -2.62 -3.66 28.41
N LEU A 195 -2.60 -4.48 29.47
CA LEU A 195 -1.66 -5.58 29.64
C LEU A 195 -1.88 -6.67 28.59
N ASN A 196 -3.13 -7.07 28.38
CA ASN A 196 -3.48 -8.09 27.38
C ASN A 196 -3.10 -7.62 25.96
N VAL A 197 -3.46 -6.39 25.60
CA VAL A 197 -3.12 -5.78 24.31
C VAL A 197 -1.60 -5.65 24.14
N SER A 198 -0.88 -5.27 25.19
CA SER A 198 0.58 -5.15 25.13
C SER A 198 1.25 -6.52 24.98
N ARG A 199 0.77 -7.53 25.70
CA ARG A 199 1.24 -8.92 25.59
C ARG A 199 1.03 -9.44 24.17
N GLN A 200 -0.16 -9.27 23.61
CA GLN A 200 -0.48 -9.69 22.25
C GLN A 200 0.46 -9.05 21.21
N VAL A 201 0.65 -7.73 21.26
CA VAL A 201 1.50 -7.01 20.30
C VAL A 201 2.97 -7.40 20.46
N LEU A 202 3.51 -7.40 21.67
CA LEU A 202 4.92 -7.75 21.90
C LEU A 202 5.20 -9.22 21.54
N SER A 203 4.28 -10.13 21.84
CA SER A 203 4.34 -11.53 21.39
C SER A 203 4.38 -11.62 19.87
N ARG A 204 3.43 -10.96 19.19
CA ARG A 204 3.34 -10.97 17.72
C ARG A 204 4.64 -10.48 17.08
N GLU A 205 5.17 -9.36 17.53
CA GLU A 205 6.39 -8.77 16.98
C GLU A 205 7.63 -9.63 17.21
N LYS A 206 7.72 -10.31 18.36
CA LYS A 206 8.77 -11.31 18.61
C LYS A 206 8.67 -12.47 17.63
N ILE A 207 7.47 -13.01 17.41
CA ILE A 207 7.27 -14.14 16.50
C ILE A 207 7.57 -13.74 15.05
N ILE A 208 7.21 -12.52 14.61
CA ILE A 208 7.60 -12.00 13.30
C ILE A 208 9.12 -11.99 13.15
N LYS A 209 9.82 -11.47 14.17
CA LYS A 209 11.29 -11.40 14.16
C LYS A 209 11.93 -12.79 14.15
N GLU A 210 11.47 -13.70 15.00
CA GLU A 210 11.96 -15.08 15.09
C GLU A 210 11.70 -15.87 13.80
N TYR A 211 10.55 -15.66 13.17
CA TYR A 211 10.26 -16.23 11.86
C TYR A 211 11.29 -15.79 10.82
N GLY A 212 11.62 -14.50 10.79
CA GLY A 212 12.64 -13.98 9.86
C GLY A 212 14.07 -14.47 10.14
N ILE A 213 14.40 -14.81 11.40
CA ILE A 213 15.72 -15.34 11.77
C ILE A 213 15.81 -16.85 11.49
N SER A 214 14.78 -17.60 11.86
CA SER A 214 14.79 -19.06 11.84
C SER A 214 13.40 -19.62 11.49
N PRO A 215 12.98 -19.54 10.20
CA PRO A 215 11.66 -20.03 9.75
C PRO A 215 11.41 -21.50 10.12
N ASP A 216 12.46 -22.32 10.17
CA ASP A 216 12.40 -23.75 10.48
C ASP A 216 11.82 -24.06 11.86
N LYS A 217 11.86 -23.12 12.81
CA LYS A 217 11.19 -23.26 14.12
C LYS A 217 9.68 -23.47 13.96
N PHE A 218 9.12 -22.96 12.87
CA PHE A 218 7.69 -23.00 12.55
C PHE A 218 7.36 -24.08 11.52
N ALA A 219 8.33 -24.91 11.10
CA ALA A 219 8.13 -25.90 10.04
C ALA A 219 6.98 -26.89 10.31
N ARG A 220 6.73 -27.23 11.58
CA ARG A 220 5.60 -28.12 11.96
C ARG A 220 4.22 -27.50 11.70
N TYR A 221 4.14 -26.18 11.58
CA TYR A 221 2.91 -25.43 11.37
C TYR A 221 2.76 -24.93 9.93
N ILE A 222 3.71 -25.26 9.06
CA ILE A 222 3.73 -24.79 7.67
C ILE A 222 3.81 -26.01 6.76
N ASN A 223 2.78 -26.17 5.94
CA ASN A 223 2.76 -27.16 4.88
C ASN A 223 3.38 -26.57 3.61
N VAL A 224 4.21 -27.35 2.94
CA VAL A 224 4.75 -27.02 1.63
C VAL A 224 4.02 -27.84 0.58
N SER A 225 3.52 -27.17 -0.45
CA SER A 225 2.86 -27.82 -1.59
C SER A 225 3.33 -27.21 -2.90
N ILE A 226 3.20 -27.98 -3.99
CA ILE A 226 3.40 -27.49 -5.35
C ILE A 226 2.03 -27.47 -6.02
N THR A 227 1.51 -26.27 -6.32
CA THR A 227 0.22 -26.08 -6.99
C THR A 227 0.43 -25.74 -8.47
N ASN A 228 -0.62 -25.79 -9.30
CA ASN A 228 -0.58 -25.38 -10.73
C ASN A 228 0.45 -26.09 -11.62
N ARG A 229 0.91 -27.30 -11.24
CA ARG A 229 1.84 -28.08 -12.07
C ARG A 229 1.15 -28.54 -13.35
N SER A 230 1.83 -28.39 -14.48
CA SER A 230 1.32 -28.77 -15.80
C SER A 230 2.38 -29.53 -16.60
N LYS A 231 2.01 -30.01 -17.79
CA LYS A 231 2.99 -30.53 -18.75
C LYS A 231 3.60 -29.35 -19.51
N PRO A 232 4.93 -29.32 -19.77
CA PRO A 232 5.53 -28.28 -20.58
C PRO A 232 4.94 -28.33 -22.00
N ALA A 233 4.71 -27.16 -22.60
CA ALA A 233 4.28 -27.03 -23.98
C ALA A 233 5.38 -27.49 -24.95
N ASP A 234 6.65 -27.26 -24.59
CA ASP A 234 7.82 -27.78 -25.31
C ASP A 234 8.79 -28.44 -24.31
N PRO A 235 8.97 -29.77 -24.33
CA PRO A 235 9.86 -30.48 -23.40
C PRO A 235 11.36 -30.26 -23.68
N THR A 236 11.69 -29.57 -24.78
CA THR A 236 13.04 -29.09 -25.11
C THR A 236 13.27 -27.64 -24.69
N SER A 237 12.23 -26.93 -24.24
CA SER A 237 12.37 -25.54 -23.79
C SER A 237 12.64 -25.44 -22.29
N ILE A 238 13.72 -24.75 -21.93
CA ILE A 238 14.08 -24.43 -20.53
C ILE A 238 12.97 -23.59 -19.90
N ALA A 239 12.51 -22.55 -20.61
CA ALA A 239 11.45 -21.67 -20.14
C ALA A 239 10.13 -22.41 -19.94
N SER A 240 9.72 -23.23 -20.92
CA SER A 240 8.48 -24.00 -20.81
C SER A 240 8.51 -24.97 -19.63
N LEU A 241 9.67 -25.53 -19.32
CA LEU A 241 9.85 -26.42 -18.18
C LEU A 241 9.69 -25.67 -16.85
N GLY A 242 10.31 -24.49 -16.72
CA GLY A 242 10.18 -23.63 -15.55
C GLY A 242 8.74 -23.13 -15.33
N GLU A 243 8.03 -22.76 -16.40
CA GLU A 243 6.62 -22.35 -16.34
C GLU A 243 5.70 -23.51 -15.90
N SER A 244 5.99 -24.73 -16.36
CA SER A 244 5.20 -25.94 -16.04
C SER A 244 5.46 -26.55 -14.65
N ALA A 245 6.50 -26.09 -13.94
CA ALA A 245 6.94 -26.68 -12.68
C ALA A 245 5.91 -26.57 -11.53
N GLY A 246 4.92 -25.69 -11.66
CA GLY A 246 3.98 -25.34 -10.59
C GLY A 246 4.56 -24.31 -9.62
N ASP A 247 3.73 -23.80 -8.72
CA ASP A 247 4.09 -22.77 -7.76
C ASP A 247 4.35 -23.39 -6.39
N LYS A 248 5.50 -23.06 -5.78
CA LYS A 248 5.81 -23.46 -4.40
C LYS A 248 4.98 -22.60 -3.45
N GLU A 249 3.93 -23.22 -2.91
CA GLU A 249 2.97 -22.57 -2.04
C GLU A 249 3.06 -23.14 -0.63
N LEU A 250 3.35 -22.25 0.30
CA LEU A 250 3.30 -22.48 1.73
C LEU A 250 1.86 -22.25 2.21
N SER A 251 1.39 -23.09 3.13
CA SER A 251 0.09 -22.91 3.79
C SER A 251 0.19 -23.25 5.28
N VAL A 252 -0.69 -22.68 6.09
CA VAL A 252 -0.69 -22.91 7.54
C VAL A 252 -1.40 -24.22 7.86
N ALA A 253 -0.78 -25.05 8.71
CA ALA A 253 -1.35 -26.32 9.14
C ALA A 253 -2.71 -26.14 9.84
N ASN A 254 -3.56 -27.17 9.76
CA ASN A 254 -4.86 -27.16 10.44
C ASN A 254 -4.68 -27.22 11.97
N ASP A 255 -3.69 -28.00 12.42
CA ASP A 255 -3.34 -28.10 13.82
C ASP A 255 -2.19 -27.15 14.16
N LEU A 256 -2.47 -26.20 15.05
CA LEU A 256 -1.49 -25.29 15.65
C LEU A 256 -1.33 -25.53 17.15
N SER A 257 -1.87 -26.66 17.64
CA SER A 257 -1.68 -27.09 19.01
C SER A 257 -0.22 -27.49 19.22
N GLY A 258 0.28 -27.20 20.42
CA GLY A 258 1.69 -27.40 20.78
C GLY A 258 2.46 -26.09 20.97
N SER A 259 3.65 -26.25 21.55
CA SER A 259 4.59 -25.17 21.82
C SER A 259 5.84 -25.36 20.96
N ILE A 260 6.45 -24.24 20.60
CA ILE A 260 7.79 -24.18 19.98
C ILE A 260 8.87 -23.80 21.01
N ASN A 261 8.57 -23.98 22.31
CA ASN A 261 9.40 -23.53 23.43
C ASN A 261 9.69 -22.02 23.38
N ASP A 262 8.68 -21.24 22.99
CA ASP A 262 8.74 -19.79 22.88
C ASP A 262 7.57 -19.17 23.65
N ALA A 263 7.89 -18.43 24.71
CA ALA A 263 6.87 -17.84 25.58
C ALA A 263 5.98 -16.83 24.83
N ALA A 264 6.47 -16.18 23.77
CA ALA A 264 5.62 -15.29 22.97
C ALA A 264 4.59 -16.07 22.15
N TRP A 265 4.98 -17.23 21.61
CA TRP A 265 4.07 -18.12 20.90
C TRP A 265 2.96 -18.60 21.84
N ASP A 266 3.35 -19.02 23.04
CA ASP A 266 2.44 -19.55 24.04
C ASP A 266 1.43 -18.50 24.54
N ASN A 267 1.82 -17.22 24.51
CA ASN A 267 0.96 -16.08 24.86
C ASN A 267 -0.04 -15.66 23.77
N LEU A 268 0.08 -16.17 22.54
CA LEU A 268 -0.87 -15.89 21.47
C LEU A 268 -1.97 -16.95 21.46
N GLU A 269 -3.22 -16.53 21.23
CA GLU A 269 -4.32 -17.47 21.03
C GLU A 269 -4.18 -18.21 19.69
N THR A 270 -4.79 -19.39 19.57
CA THR A 270 -4.73 -20.21 18.34
C THR A 270 -5.17 -19.45 17.09
N THR A 271 -6.21 -18.62 17.19
CA THR A 271 -6.70 -17.79 16.08
C THR A 271 -5.67 -16.74 15.66
N GLU A 272 -4.98 -16.13 16.62
CA GLU A 272 -3.95 -15.13 16.37
C GLU A 272 -2.69 -15.76 15.77
N ARG A 273 -2.26 -16.91 16.30
CA ARG A 273 -1.17 -17.73 15.74
C ARG A 273 -1.43 -18.04 14.27
N ARG A 274 -2.66 -18.47 13.94
CA ARG A 274 -3.08 -18.74 12.57
C ARG A 274 -2.98 -17.50 11.68
N GLN A 275 -3.62 -16.41 12.07
CA GLN A 275 -3.60 -15.16 11.29
C GLN A 275 -2.17 -14.63 11.09
N LEU A 276 -1.32 -14.74 12.10
CA LEU A 276 0.07 -14.34 12.04
C LEU A 276 0.86 -15.21 11.04
N LEU A 277 0.78 -16.53 11.16
CA LEU A 277 1.44 -17.43 10.21
C LEU A 277 0.92 -17.26 8.79
N GLU A 278 -0.39 -17.07 8.60
CA GLU A 278 -0.98 -16.82 7.28
C GLU A 278 -0.44 -15.52 6.65
N HIS A 279 -0.25 -14.47 7.46
CA HIS A 279 0.36 -13.23 7.02
C HIS A 279 1.82 -13.43 6.59
N LEU A 280 2.61 -14.14 7.39
CA LEU A 280 4.03 -14.41 7.12
C LEU A 280 4.19 -15.30 5.87
N VAL A 281 3.46 -16.41 5.82
CA VAL A 281 3.41 -17.35 4.69
C VAL A 281 2.99 -16.67 3.39
N ARG A 282 2.03 -15.72 3.43
CA ARG A 282 1.66 -14.93 2.26
C ARG A 282 2.83 -14.10 1.72
N GLY A 283 3.63 -13.52 2.61
CA GLY A 283 4.86 -12.80 2.25
C GLY A 283 5.86 -13.72 1.55
N ASP A 284 6.09 -14.91 2.11
CA ASP A 284 6.99 -15.92 1.54
C ASP A 284 6.51 -16.44 0.19
N ASN A 285 5.21 -16.68 0.03
CA ASN A 285 4.63 -17.09 -1.25
C ASN A 285 4.84 -16.01 -2.33
N ALA A 286 4.62 -14.74 -2.01
CA ALA A 286 4.90 -13.65 -2.93
C ALA A 286 6.38 -13.59 -3.31
N ALA A 287 7.28 -13.81 -2.35
CA ALA A 287 8.72 -13.88 -2.61
C ALA A 287 9.11 -15.09 -3.49
N ASN A 288 8.51 -16.27 -3.27
CA ASN A 288 8.72 -17.46 -4.08
C ASN A 288 8.26 -17.24 -5.53
N THR A 289 7.06 -16.68 -5.75
CA THR A 289 6.55 -16.36 -7.09
C THR A 289 7.45 -15.36 -7.81
N LYS A 290 7.95 -14.34 -7.11
CA LYS A 290 8.89 -13.36 -7.69
C LYS A 290 10.21 -14.03 -8.10
N ARG A 291 10.82 -14.82 -7.21
CA ARG A 291 12.05 -15.56 -7.47
C ARG A 291 11.91 -16.50 -8.67
N LYS A 292 10.83 -17.29 -8.72
CA LYS A 292 10.52 -18.17 -9.87
C LYS A 292 10.44 -17.38 -11.18
N THR A 293 9.73 -16.26 -11.17
CA THR A 293 9.55 -15.40 -12.35
C THR A 293 10.88 -14.84 -12.86
N GLU A 294 11.75 -14.39 -11.96
CA GLU A 294 13.09 -13.90 -12.29
C GLU A 294 13.96 -14.99 -12.91
N VAL A 295 13.95 -16.21 -12.34
CA VAL A 295 14.68 -17.36 -12.88
C VAL A 295 14.16 -17.74 -14.27
N ILE A 296 12.84 -17.78 -14.49
CA ILE A 296 12.26 -18.07 -15.81
C ILE A 296 12.67 -17.00 -16.83
N LYS A 297 12.67 -15.72 -16.45
CA LYS A 297 13.06 -14.63 -17.35
C LYS A 297 14.54 -14.72 -17.77
N GLU A 298 15.42 -15.00 -16.83
CA GLU A 298 16.85 -15.22 -17.11
C GLU A 298 17.04 -16.46 -18.00
N ALA A 299 16.30 -17.53 -17.72
CA ALA A 299 16.32 -18.75 -18.50
C ALA A 299 15.86 -18.55 -19.95
N LYS A 300 14.82 -17.75 -20.19
CA LYS A 300 14.38 -17.35 -21.54
C LYS A 300 15.49 -16.64 -22.31
N TYR A 301 16.23 -15.76 -21.64
CA TYR A 301 17.35 -15.05 -22.27
C TYR A 301 18.51 -16.00 -22.60
N ILE A 302 18.90 -16.86 -21.65
CA ILE A 302 19.94 -17.88 -21.86
C ILE A 302 19.54 -18.83 -23.00
N GLU A 303 18.31 -19.34 -22.97
CA GLU A 303 17.74 -20.22 -23.99
C GLU A 303 17.81 -19.59 -25.38
N ALA A 304 17.42 -18.33 -25.54
CA ALA A 304 17.47 -17.64 -26.83
C ALA A 304 18.89 -17.53 -27.42
N LEU A 305 19.93 -17.49 -26.57
CA LEU A 305 21.33 -17.49 -27.02
C LEU A 305 21.81 -18.91 -27.35
N LEU A 306 21.47 -19.88 -26.51
CA LEU A 306 21.81 -21.29 -26.73
C LEU A 306 21.15 -21.84 -28.00
N ASP A 307 19.91 -21.44 -28.27
CA ASP A 307 19.19 -21.78 -29.50
C ASP A 307 19.82 -21.13 -30.73
N LYS A 308 20.66 -20.08 -30.58
CA LYS A 308 21.53 -19.52 -31.64
C LYS A 308 22.91 -20.17 -31.67
N GLY A 309 23.18 -21.15 -30.83
CA GLY A 309 24.47 -21.80 -30.67
C GLY A 309 25.53 -20.93 -29.99
N THR A 310 25.11 -19.90 -29.24
CA THR A 310 26.01 -19.01 -28.48
C THR A 310 25.90 -19.29 -27.00
N VAL A 311 27.04 -19.59 -26.35
CA VAL A 311 27.09 -19.78 -24.89
C VAL A 311 27.49 -18.47 -24.22
N HIS A 312 26.56 -17.87 -23.48
CA HIS A 312 26.85 -16.69 -22.66
C HIS A 312 27.49 -17.11 -21.33
N PRO A 313 28.44 -16.33 -20.75
CA PRO A 313 29.04 -16.64 -19.45
C PRO A 313 28.01 -16.83 -18.34
N ASP A 314 26.90 -16.08 -18.38
CA ASP A 314 25.83 -16.17 -17.40
C ASP A 314 25.03 -17.47 -17.45
N ALA A 315 25.12 -18.26 -18.54
CA ALA A 315 24.45 -19.56 -18.62
C ALA A 315 24.90 -20.50 -17.47
N HIS A 316 26.16 -20.40 -17.04
CA HIS A 316 26.72 -21.17 -15.93
C HIS A 316 26.34 -20.63 -14.54
N LYS A 317 25.77 -19.42 -14.44
CA LYS A 317 25.30 -18.85 -13.17
C LYS A 317 23.98 -19.46 -12.70
N MET A 318 23.30 -20.22 -13.57
CA MET A 318 22.11 -20.96 -13.21
C MET A 318 22.48 -22.26 -12.48
N THR A 319 22.77 -22.18 -11.18
CA THR A 319 23.19 -23.35 -10.38
C THR A 319 22.03 -24.29 -10.05
N LEU A 320 22.36 -25.51 -9.60
CA LEU A 320 21.35 -26.47 -9.17
C LEU A 320 20.60 -25.98 -7.93
N GLU A 321 21.27 -25.36 -6.97
CA GLU A 321 20.66 -24.82 -5.75
C GLU A 321 19.61 -23.76 -6.10
N ARG A 322 19.93 -22.88 -7.05
CA ARG A 322 19.02 -21.83 -7.51
C ARG A 322 17.81 -22.40 -8.24
N ALA A 323 18.00 -23.45 -9.03
CA ALA A 323 16.91 -24.15 -9.70
C ALA A 323 16.00 -24.92 -8.71
N ILE A 324 16.59 -25.58 -7.71
CA ILE A 324 15.85 -26.29 -6.65
C ILE A 324 15.07 -25.30 -5.78
N ASP A 325 15.65 -24.15 -5.44
CA ASP A 325 14.93 -23.13 -4.65
C ASP A 325 13.71 -22.61 -5.41
N ALA A 326 13.85 -22.34 -6.72
CA ALA A 326 12.79 -21.79 -7.55
C ALA A 326 11.68 -22.80 -7.92
N PHE A 327 12.04 -24.06 -8.20
CA PHE A 327 11.13 -25.04 -8.80
C PHE A 327 10.90 -26.30 -7.94
N GLY A 328 11.58 -26.43 -6.80
CA GLY A 328 11.62 -27.67 -6.01
C GLY A 328 12.63 -28.68 -6.55
N VAL A 329 12.88 -29.75 -5.79
CA VAL A 329 13.98 -30.71 -6.04
C VAL A 329 13.87 -31.34 -7.44
N ASP A 330 12.76 -32.03 -7.73
CA ASP A 330 12.62 -32.80 -8.96
C ASP A 330 12.70 -31.93 -10.22
N LYS A 331 11.95 -30.82 -10.23
CA LYS A 331 11.91 -29.89 -11.37
C LYS A 331 13.15 -29.03 -11.47
N GLY A 332 13.78 -28.68 -10.35
CA GLY A 332 15.08 -28.01 -10.33
C GLY A 332 16.18 -28.85 -10.98
N ILE A 333 16.22 -30.15 -10.70
CA ILE A 333 17.15 -31.09 -11.35
C ILE A 333 16.87 -31.19 -12.85
N GLU A 334 15.60 -31.41 -13.24
CA GLU A 334 15.22 -31.51 -14.65
C GLU A 334 15.56 -30.24 -15.44
N PHE A 335 15.30 -29.08 -14.84
CA PHE A 335 15.63 -27.77 -15.40
C PHE A 335 17.13 -27.56 -15.58
N LYS A 336 17.93 -27.87 -14.56
CA LYS A 336 19.39 -27.74 -14.62
C LYS A 336 20.00 -28.67 -15.66
N ASN A 337 19.55 -29.93 -15.70
CA ASN A 337 20.01 -30.90 -16.69
C ASN A 337 19.74 -30.42 -18.12
N LEU A 338 18.58 -29.79 -18.37
CA LEU A 338 18.26 -29.25 -19.69
C LEU A 338 19.13 -28.05 -20.06
N ILE A 339 19.47 -27.18 -19.11
CA ILE A 339 20.40 -26.07 -19.33
C ILE A 339 21.79 -26.59 -19.70
N ASP A 340 22.35 -27.51 -18.91
CA ASP A 340 23.68 -28.06 -19.16
C ASP A 340 23.76 -28.73 -20.52
N PHE A 341 22.73 -29.51 -20.82
CA PHE A 341 22.57 -30.14 -22.12
C PHE A 341 22.54 -29.14 -23.27
N LYS A 342 21.80 -28.02 -23.14
CA LYS A 342 21.77 -26.97 -24.18
C LYS A 342 23.10 -26.21 -24.30
N ILE A 343 23.82 -26.03 -23.20
CA ILE A 343 25.17 -25.46 -23.22
C ILE A 343 26.12 -26.36 -24.00
N GLU A 344 26.08 -27.67 -23.74
CA GLU A 344 26.88 -28.67 -24.46
C GLU A 344 26.50 -28.78 -25.94
N SER A 345 25.21 -28.60 -26.27
CA SER A 345 24.69 -28.69 -27.65
C SER A 345 24.92 -27.44 -28.50
N ALA A 346 25.09 -26.27 -27.88
CA ALA A 346 25.16 -24.98 -28.57
C ALA A 346 26.16 -24.95 -29.76
N PRO A 347 27.38 -25.52 -29.68
CA PRO A 347 28.29 -25.57 -30.83
C PRO A 347 27.72 -26.39 -32.01
N ALA A 348 27.02 -27.49 -31.73
CA ALA A 348 26.37 -28.29 -32.76
C ALA A 348 25.16 -27.56 -33.36
N VAL A 349 24.43 -26.78 -32.56
CA VAL A 349 23.34 -25.90 -33.02
C VAL A 349 23.88 -24.85 -34.00
N ALA A 350 24.95 -24.14 -33.66
CA ALA A 350 25.57 -23.16 -34.55
C ALA A 350 25.97 -23.78 -35.89
N ARG A 351 26.53 -25.01 -35.85
CA ARG A 351 26.97 -25.72 -37.03
C ARG A 351 25.80 -26.19 -37.90
N ILE A 352 24.77 -26.81 -37.32
CA ILE A 352 23.67 -27.38 -38.12
C ILE A 352 22.85 -26.29 -38.81
N LYS A 353 22.72 -25.11 -38.22
CA LYS A 353 21.94 -24.00 -38.81
C LYS A 353 22.45 -23.53 -40.16
N THR A 354 23.73 -23.71 -40.45
CA THR A 354 24.36 -23.30 -41.72
C THR A 354 24.59 -24.48 -42.67
N MET A 355 24.14 -25.69 -42.33
CA MET A 355 24.21 -26.85 -43.22
C MET A 355 23.09 -26.82 -44.26
N THR A 356 23.40 -27.30 -45.46
CA THR A 356 22.39 -27.66 -46.45
C THR A 356 21.54 -28.83 -45.96
N THR A 357 20.33 -29.01 -46.51
CA THR A 357 19.44 -30.12 -46.09
C THR A 357 20.12 -31.50 -46.13
N PRO A 358 20.85 -31.88 -47.20
CA PRO A 358 21.53 -33.18 -47.23
C PRO A 358 22.65 -33.32 -46.18
N GLU A 359 23.39 -32.24 -45.91
CA GLU A 359 24.44 -32.22 -44.87
C GLU A 359 23.83 -32.39 -43.48
N ALA A 360 22.72 -31.70 -43.20
CA ALA A 360 22.00 -31.80 -41.94
C ALA A 360 21.40 -33.19 -41.73
N GLU A 361 20.80 -33.79 -42.77
CA GLU A 361 20.28 -35.16 -42.72
C GLU A 361 21.40 -36.16 -42.38
N SER A 362 22.55 -36.08 -43.05
CA SER A 362 23.71 -36.93 -42.75
C SER A 362 24.23 -36.73 -41.32
N PHE A 363 24.30 -35.47 -40.86
CA PHE A 363 24.75 -35.14 -39.51
C PHE A 363 23.79 -35.69 -38.43
N LEU A 364 22.49 -35.56 -38.65
CA LEU A 364 21.43 -36.08 -37.77
C LEU A 364 21.39 -37.61 -37.77
N GLU A 365 21.68 -38.25 -38.90
CA GLU A 365 21.74 -39.72 -39.01
C GLU A 365 22.96 -40.31 -38.28
N GLN A 366 24.13 -39.67 -38.37
CA GLN A 366 25.30 -40.02 -37.55
C GLN A 366 25.04 -39.87 -36.05
N LEU A 367 24.20 -38.91 -35.67
CA LEU A 367 23.76 -38.75 -34.29
C LEU A 367 22.84 -39.90 -33.87
N LYS A 368 21.87 -40.28 -34.71
CA LYS A 368 20.99 -41.43 -34.49
C LYS A 368 21.75 -42.74 -34.33
N SER A 369 22.77 -43.00 -35.17
CA SER A 369 23.55 -44.23 -35.09
C SER A 369 24.33 -44.35 -33.77
N LYS A 370 24.83 -43.23 -33.23
CA LYS A 370 25.45 -43.19 -31.90
C LYS A 370 24.47 -43.53 -30.78
N ILE A 371 23.19 -43.13 -30.86
CA ILE A 371 22.15 -43.49 -29.87
C ILE A 371 22.04 -45.01 -29.73
N THR A 372 22.07 -45.71 -30.86
CA THR A 372 22.01 -47.17 -30.92
C THR A 372 23.30 -47.87 -30.51
N GLU A 373 24.47 -47.23 -30.66
CA GLU A 373 25.78 -47.84 -30.37
C GLU A 373 26.27 -47.64 -28.93
N THR A 374 25.90 -46.55 -28.25
CA THR A 374 26.57 -46.12 -26.99
C THR A 374 25.78 -46.27 -25.69
N GLY A 375 24.54 -46.81 -25.66
CA GLY A 375 23.98 -47.16 -24.36
C GLY A 375 22.58 -47.78 -24.29
N ASN A 376 22.46 -48.86 -23.52
CA ASN A 376 21.21 -49.45 -23.03
C ASN A 376 20.56 -48.65 -21.87
N SER A 377 21.06 -47.46 -21.54
CA SER A 377 20.53 -46.64 -20.44
C SER A 377 19.34 -45.81 -20.93
N PRO A 378 18.14 -45.95 -20.32
CA PRO A 378 16.96 -45.17 -20.72
C PRO A 378 17.16 -43.65 -20.64
N ASP A 379 17.92 -43.16 -19.64
CA ASP A 379 18.20 -41.72 -19.49
C ASP A 379 19.09 -41.18 -20.63
N TYR A 380 20.06 -41.99 -21.06
CA TYR A 380 20.95 -41.65 -22.17
C TYR A 380 20.18 -41.57 -23.50
N MET A 381 19.31 -42.56 -23.77
CA MET A 381 18.47 -42.56 -24.97
C MET A 381 17.52 -41.35 -25.00
N LEU A 382 16.92 -40.99 -23.85
CA LEU A 382 16.03 -39.85 -23.75
C LEU A 382 16.75 -38.52 -24.01
N ARG A 383 17.95 -38.32 -23.43
CA ARG A 383 18.77 -37.12 -23.67
C ARG A 383 19.16 -36.99 -25.14
N TYR A 384 19.60 -38.08 -25.77
CA TYR A 384 19.97 -38.08 -27.17
C TYR A 384 18.78 -37.88 -28.12
N SER A 385 17.61 -38.42 -27.80
CA SER A 385 16.38 -38.12 -28.55
C SER A 385 16.06 -36.62 -28.49
N LYS A 386 16.10 -36.01 -27.29
CA LYS A 386 15.94 -34.56 -27.14
C LYS A 386 17.00 -33.76 -27.93
N PHE A 387 18.21 -34.30 -28.07
CA PHE A 387 19.32 -33.66 -28.80
C PHE A 387 19.05 -33.65 -30.29
N TYR A 388 18.66 -34.81 -30.81
CA TYR A 388 18.22 -34.97 -32.17
C TYR A 388 17.06 -34.01 -32.48
N ASP A 389 16.01 -34.02 -31.65
CA ASP A 389 14.80 -33.21 -31.85
C ASP A 389 15.14 -31.71 -31.82
N HIS A 390 15.99 -31.29 -30.89
CA HIS A 390 16.44 -29.91 -30.79
C HIS A 390 17.23 -29.46 -32.03
N LEU A 391 18.19 -30.27 -32.50
CA LEU A 391 18.98 -29.95 -33.69
C LEU A 391 18.13 -29.96 -34.97
N ALA A 392 17.23 -30.94 -35.12
CA ALA A 392 16.31 -31.01 -36.25
C ALA A 392 15.38 -29.78 -36.29
N LYS A 393 14.84 -29.36 -35.14
CA LYS A 393 14.06 -28.12 -35.01
C LYS A 393 14.89 -26.89 -35.37
N ALA A 394 16.10 -26.77 -34.83
CA ALA A 394 16.99 -25.63 -35.09
C ALA A 394 17.36 -25.52 -36.59
N HIS A 395 17.62 -26.65 -37.26
CA HIS A 395 17.87 -26.67 -38.71
C HIS A 395 16.63 -26.25 -39.49
N LYS A 396 15.46 -26.81 -39.18
CA LYS A 396 14.20 -26.47 -39.84
C LYS A 396 13.89 -24.97 -39.72
N GLU A 397 13.92 -24.43 -38.51
CA GLU A 397 13.67 -23.00 -38.27
C GLU A 397 14.68 -22.11 -38.99
N SER A 398 15.93 -22.54 -39.06
CA SER A 398 16.99 -21.85 -39.82
C SER A 398 16.69 -21.83 -41.31
N MET A 399 16.32 -22.98 -41.90
CA MET A 399 16.00 -23.08 -43.33
C MET A 399 14.71 -22.34 -43.70
N ASP A 400 13.70 -22.38 -42.82
CA ASP A 400 12.45 -21.62 -42.99
C ASP A 400 12.75 -20.10 -43.01
N LEU A 401 13.63 -19.62 -42.13
CA LEU A 401 14.08 -18.22 -42.13
C LEU A 401 14.88 -17.90 -43.40
N LEU A 402 15.82 -18.76 -43.80
CA LEU A 402 16.62 -18.58 -45.01
C LEU A 402 15.76 -18.42 -46.26
N GLN A 403 14.70 -19.22 -46.40
CA GLN A 403 13.76 -19.13 -47.52
C GLN A 403 12.91 -17.85 -47.48
N LYS A 404 12.57 -17.38 -46.29
CA LYS A 404 11.72 -16.21 -46.08
C LYS A 404 12.48 -14.89 -46.22
N ASP A 405 13.67 -14.81 -45.64
CA ASP A 405 14.55 -13.64 -45.61
C ASP A 405 16.01 -14.09 -45.43
N SER A 406 16.70 -14.29 -46.55
CA SER A 406 18.09 -14.75 -46.56
C SER A 406 19.08 -13.72 -46.01
N VAL A 407 18.71 -12.43 -46.03
CA VAL A 407 19.52 -11.36 -45.44
C VAL A 407 19.44 -11.45 -43.91
N GLU A 408 18.22 -11.52 -43.35
CA GLU A 408 18.02 -11.70 -41.90
C GLU A 408 18.74 -12.96 -41.41
N TRP A 409 18.62 -14.05 -42.17
CA TRP A 409 19.32 -15.29 -41.89
C TRP A 409 20.85 -15.14 -41.88
N ALA A 410 21.42 -14.48 -42.90
CA ALA A 410 22.87 -14.30 -43.03
C ALA A 410 23.45 -13.41 -41.93
N VAL A 411 22.69 -12.39 -41.51
CA VAL A 411 23.05 -11.54 -40.37
C VAL A 411 23.10 -12.37 -39.08
N GLY A 412 22.14 -13.27 -38.89
CA GLY A 412 22.06 -14.11 -37.70
C GLY A 412 23.06 -15.26 -37.62
N ASN A 413 23.47 -15.82 -38.77
CA ASN A 413 24.20 -17.10 -38.79
C ASN A 413 25.57 -17.06 -39.51
N GLU A 414 25.79 -16.13 -40.45
CA GLU A 414 27.02 -16.04 -41.25
C GLU A 414 27.84 -14.76 -40.95
N GLY A 415 27.48 -14.04 -39.89
CA GLY A 415 28.22 -12.85 -39.43
C GLY A 415 28.09 -11.63 -40.33
N MET A 416 27.09 -11.59 -41.23
CA MET A 416 26.81 -10.42 -42.05
C MET A 416 26.41 -9.24 -41.17
N LYS A 417 26.97 -8.06 -41.42
CA LYS A 417 26.57 -6.86 -40.68
C LYS A 417 25.21 -6.33 -41.17
N PRO A 418 24.35 -5.81 -40.27
CA PRO A 418 23.17 -5.04 -40.67
C PRO A 418 23.59 -3.79 -41.47
N LEU A 419 22.80 -3.39 -42.47
CA LEU A 419 23.07 -2.16 -43.21
C LEU A 419 22.80 -0.93 -42.35
N ARG A 420 23.74 0.01 -42.40
CA ARG A 420 23.66 1.29 -41.69
C ARG A 420 23.47 2.43 -42.67
N PHE A 421 22.22 2.84 -42.86
CA PHE A 421 21.90 3.97 -43.73
C PHE A 421 22.30 5.32 -43.12
N ASP A 422 22.72 5.39 -41.86
CA ASP A 422 23.24 6.58 -41.20
C ASP A 422 24.73 6.83 -41.47
N ASP A 423 25.48 5.81 -41.88
CA ASP A 423 26.92 5.89 -42.19
C ASP A 423 27.17 5.66 -43.70
N LEU A 424 26.98 6.73 -44.47
CA LEU A 424 27.09 6.70 -45.93
C LEU A 424 28.51 6.42 -46.45
N ASP A 425 29.53 6.70 -45.64
CA ASP A 425 30.92 6.53 -46.03
C ASP A 425 31.30 5.04 -46.13
N ASN A 426 30.65 4.20 -45.32
CA ASN A 426 30.88 2.75 -45.30
C ASN A 426 29.80 1.96 -46.05
N LEU A 427 28.62 2.55 -46.30
CA LEU A 427 27.47 1.87 -46.93
C LEU A 427 27.80 1.17 -48.26
N GLY A 428 28.62 1.80 -49.12
CA GLY A 428 29.03 1.19 -50.39
C GLY A 428 29.90 -0.06 -50.21
N GLY A 429 30.78 -0.06 -49.21
CA GLY A 429 31.59 -1.22 -48.84
C GLY A 429 30.73 -2.34 -48.24
N ASP A 430 29.85 -1.99 -47.31
CA ASP A 430 28.93 -2.93 -46.66
C ASP A 430 28.00 -3.61 -47.68
N LEU A 431 27.52 -2.88 -48.69
CA LEU A 431 26.72 -3.42 -49.79
C LEU A 431 27.53 -4.40 -50.66
N ALA A 432 28.78 -4.07 -50.98
CA ALA A 432 29.65 -4.97 -51.76
C ALA A 432 29.93 -6.29 -51.02
N GLU A 433 30.25 -6.20 -49.72
CA GLU A 433 30.45 -7.36 -48.86
C GLU A 433 29.19 -8.22 -48.78
N ARG A 434 28.04 -7.59 -48.54
CA ARG A 434 26.74 -8.27 -48.50
C ARG A 434 26.42 -9.00 -49.81
N VAL A 435 26.59 -8.35 -50.96
CA VAL A 435 26.34 -8.98 -52.28
C VAL A 435 27.23 -10.20 -52.47
N SER A 436 28.51 -10.10 -52.10
CA SER A 436 29.45 -11.23 -52.21
C SER A 436 29.01 -12.41 -51.32
N LEU A 437 28.59 -12.13 -50.08
CA LEU A 437 28.18 -13.14 -49.12
C LEU A 437 26.86 -13.81 -49.55
N LEU A 438 25.85 -13.04 -49.94
CA LEU A 438 24.56 -13.56 -50.44
C LEU A 438 24.74 -14.41 -51.70
N LYS A 439 25.63 -14.02 -52.62
CA LYS A 439 25.93 -14.84 -53.81
C LYS A 439 26.53 -16.20 -53.43
N GLY A 440 27.33 -16.24 -52.35
CA GLY A 440 27.83 -17.48 -51.77
C GLY A 440 26.71 -18.36 -51.21
N ILE A 441 25.78 -17.75 -50.46
CA ILE A 441 24.59 -18.41 -49.89
C ILE A 441 23.69 -18.95 -51.02
N ASP A 442 23.36 -18.12 -52.01
CA ASP A 442 22.55 -18.49 -53.17
C ASP A 442 23.13 -19.70 -53.90
N LYS A 443 24.45 -19.72 -54.10
CA LYS A 443 25.13 -20.87 -54.70
C LYS A 443 25.07 -22.12 -53.80
N LYS A 444 25.25 -21.96 -52.49
CA LYS A 444 25.28 -23.08 -51.52
C LYS A 444 23.89 -23.72 -51.34
N PHE A 445 22.84 -22.91 -51.31
CA PHE A 445 21.48 -23.34 -50.99
C PHE A 445 20.52 -23.35 -52.19
N GLY A 446 20.97 -22.93 -53.38
CA GLY A 446 20.15 -22.90 -54.60
C GLY A 446 19.06 -21.83 -54.56
N LEU A 447 19.35 -20.67 -53.98
CA LEU A 447 18.40 -19.57 -53.80
C LEU A 447 18.65 -18.45 -54.82
N ASN A 448 17.68 -17.53 -54.92
CA ASN A 448 17.82 -16.27 -55.64
C ASN A 448 17.44 -15.13 -54.71
N SER A 449 18.39 -14.69 -53.89
CA SER A 449 18.16 -13.79 -52.77
C SER A 449 18.09 -12.33 -53.19
N SER A 450 17.25 -11.54 -52.51
CA SER A 450 17.34 -10.08 -52.55
C SER A 450 18.55 -9.61 -51.76
N VAL A 451 19.16 -8.50 -52.19
CA VAL A 451 20.25 -7.81 -51.45
C VAL A 451 19.72 -7.06 -50.22
N PHE A 452 18.42 -6.73 -50.21
CA PHE A 452 17.77 -6.00 -49.12
C PHE A 452 16.73 -6.89 -48.44
N SER A 453 16.73 -6.86 -47.11
CA SER A 453 15.61 -7.39 -46.32
C SER A 453 14.41 -6.44 -46.39
N LYS A 454 13.24 -6.93 -45.97
CA LYS A 454 12.04 -6.08 -45.85
C LYS A 454 12.23 -4.92 -44.86
N ASP A 455 13.07 -5.10 -43.85
CA ASP A 455 13.34 -4.05 -42.87
C ASP A 455 14.35 -3.02 -43.38
N ASP A 456 15.31 -3.43 -44.21
CA ASP A 456 16.18 -2.50 -44.94
C ASP A 456 15.36 -1.60 -45.86
N GLU A 457 14.37 -2.15 -46.57
CA GLU A 457 13.47 -1.37 -47.42
C GLU A 457 12.70 -0.30 -46.63
N LYS A 458 12.19 -0.64 -45.45
CA LYS A 458 11.51 0.33 -44.56
C LYS A 458 12.47 1.42 -44.06
N LEU A 459 13.69 1.03 -43.68
CA LEU A 459 14.72 1.97 -43.24
C LEU A 459 15.12 2.93 -44.35
N PHE A 460 15.30 2.40 -45.56
CA PHE A 460 15.59 3.17 -46.76
C PHE A 460 14.44 4.14 -47.09
N LEU A 461 13.19 3.68 -47.09
CA LEU A 461 12.00 4.52 -47.30
C LEU A 461 11.88 5.62 -46.24
N LYS A 462 12.13 5.30 -44.97
CA LYS A 462 12.12 6.29 -43.88
C LYS A 462 13.21 7.34 -44.04
N LYS A 463 14.40 6.94 -44.52
CA LYS A 463 15.47 7.88 -44.85
C LYS A 463 15.08 8.76 -46.05
N LEU A 464 14.51 8.17 -47.10
CA LEU A 464 14.00 8.89 -48.27
C LEU A 464 12.95 9.95 -47.88
N GLN A 465 11.98 9.59 -47.04
CA GLN A 465 10.92 10.50 -46.57
C GLN A 465 11.44 11.66 -45.71
N ARG A 466 12.59 11.49 -45.06
CA ARG A 466 13.18 12.49 -44.14
C ARG A 466 14.25 13.36 -44.79
N SER A 467 14.69 13.02 -46.00
CA SER A 467 15.76 13.71 -46.71
C SER A 467 15.18 14.61 -47.79
N ASN A 468 15.79 15.76 -48.05
CA ASN A 468 15.46 16.52 -49.25
C ASN A 468 15.92 15.72 -50.49
N SER A 469 15.08 15.64 -51.52
CA SER A 469 15.33 14.83 -52.72
C SER A 469 16.68 15.10 -53.38
N HIS A 470 17.16 16.34 -53.37
CA HIS A 470 18.47 16.71 -53.93
C HIS A 470 19.65 16.18 -53.09
N GLU A 471 19.56 16.26 -51.76
CA GLU A 471 20.60 15.75 -50.85
C GLU A 471 20.64 14.23 -50.90
N PHE A 472 19.48 13.58 -50.94
CA PHE A 472 19.37 12.13 -51.06
C PHE A 472 20.03 11.60 -52.34
N ILE A 473 19.79 12.24 -53.50
CA ILE A 473 20.42 11.87 -54.77
C ILE A 473 21.94 12.02 -54.67
N LYS A 474 22.42 13.15 -54.14
CA LYS A 474 23.86 13.40 -53.98
C LYS A 474 24.54 12.36 -53.08
N ASP A 475 23.90 12.02 -51.97
CA ASP A 475 24.36 11.01 -51.02
C ASP A 475 24.42 9.62 -51.66
N MET A 476 23.39 9.21 -52.39
CA MET A 476 23.35 7.91 -53.06
C MET A 476 24.32 7.83 -54.25
N SER A 477 24.52 8.93 -54.99
CA SER A 477 25.56 9.02 -56.03
C SER A 477 26.95 8.80 -55.43
N ARG A 478 27.25 9.39 -54.26
CA ARG A 478 28.52 9.18 -53.56
C ARG A 478 28.73 7.71 -53.16
N VAL A 479 27.68 7.04 -52.67
CA VAL A 479 27.71 5.60 -52.35
C VAL A 479 27.97 4.76 -53.60
N TRP A 480 27.31 5.10 -54.72
CA TRP A 480 27.45 4.40 -56.00
C TRP A 480 28.83 4.57 -56.66
N ASP A 481 29.40 5.77 -56.57
CA ASP A 481 30.76 6.06 -57.02
C ASP A 481 31.79 5.29 -56.18
N GLY A 482 31.55 5.15 -54.87
CA GLY A 482 32.36 4.33 -53.97
C GLY A 482 32.34 2.83 -54.32
N LEU A 483 31.19 2.29 -54.74
CA LEU A 483 31.02 0.90 -55.19
C LEU A 483 31.80 0.61 -56.50
N THR A 484 31.72 1.54 -57.46
CA THR A 484 32.32 1.40 -58.80
C THR A 484 33.82 1.72 -58.82
N GLY A 485 34.31 2.57 -57.91
CA GLY A 485 35.73 2.87 -57.74
C GLY A 485 36.58 1.72 -57.19
N ARG A 486 35.96 0.75 -56.48
CA ARG A 486 36.65 -0.42 -55.90
C ARG A 486 36.38 -1.74 -56.62
N THR A 487 35.34 -1.83 -57.46
CA THR A 487 34.97 -3.08 -58.13
C THR A 487 34.45 -2.79 -59.53
N ARG A 488 35.22 -3.17 -60.57
CA ARG A 488 34.71 -3.24 -61.95
C ARG A 488 33.73 -4.42 -62.06
N VAL A 489 32.48 -4.21 -61.65
CA VAL A 489 31.36 -5.11 -61.98
C VAL A 489 30.23 -4.26 -62.53
N ARG A 490 29.93 -4.43 -63.81
CA ARG A 490 28.80 -3.77 -64.49
C ARG A 490 27.50 -4.44 -64.05
N PHE A 491 26.68 -3.74 -63.29
CA PHE A 491 25.27 -4.10 -63.11
C PHE A 491 24.43 -3.41 -64.19
N PHE A 492 23.67 -4.19 -64.95
CA PHE A 492 22.61 -3.72 -65.83
C PHE A 492 21.33 -3.62 -65.00
N ILE A 493 20.74 -2.43 -64.93
CA ILE A 493 19.36 -2.24 -64.45
C ILE A 493 18.51 -1.92 -65.69
N PRO A 494 17.52 -2.76 -66.05
CA PRO A 494 16.57 -2.40 -67.09
C PRO A 494 15.56 -1.40 -66.51
N ILE A 495 15.59 -0.17 -67.02
CA ILE A 495 14.55 0.82 -66.74
C ILE A 495 13.43 0.57 -67.75
N THR A 496 12.31 -0.03 -67.31
CA THR A 496 11.05 0.01 -68.06
C THR A 496 10.34 1.32 -67.78
N LYS A 497 9.90 1.99 -68.85
CA LYS A 497 9.11 3.23 -68.85
C LYS A 497 7.72 3.04 -68.27
#